data_AF-A0A0S8JJL1-F1
#
_entry.id   AF-A0A0S8JJL1-F1
#
_cell.length_a   1.000
_cell.length_b   1.000
_cell.length_c   1.000
_cell.angle_alpha   90.00
_cell.angle_beta   90.00
_cell.angle_gamma   90.00
#
_symmetry.space_group_name_H-M   'P 1'
#
loop_
_entity.id
_entity.type
_entity.pdbx_description
1 polymer ?
#
loop_
_entity_poly.entity_id
_entity_poly.type
_entity_poly.pdbx_seq_one_letter_code
_entity_poly.pdbx_strand_id
1 'polypeptide(L)' 'MGFAMTQFSYGKMEAAQLEGKRSEPDGADGAVRYPGEQIVHTRRENLKNGIPVNRKVWEEITLL' A
#
# COMPACT_ATOMS: atom_id res chain seq x y z
N MET A 1 20.68 10.79 -17.36
CA MET A 1 19.30 10.80 -17.90
C MET A 1 18.29 9.99 -17.09
N GLY A 2 18.68 9.00 -16.27
CA GLY A 2 17.74 8.21 -15.45
C GLY A 2 17.15 8.93 -14.22
N PHE A 3 17.94 9.76 -13.53
CA PHE A 3 17.51 10.43 -12.29
C PHE A 3 16.34 11.41 -12.47
N ALA A 4 16.32 12.17 -13.57
CA ALA A 4 15.26 13.13 -13.84
C ALA A 4 13.91 12.45 -14.16
N MET A 5 13.95 11.30 -14.83
CA MET A 5 12.74 10.53 -15.15
C MET A 5 12.10 9.92 -13.89
N THR A 6 12.91 9.51 -12.92
CA THR A 6 12.44 9.01 -11.63
C THR A 6 11.78 10.11 -10.78
N GLN A 7 12.33 11.32 -10.79
CA GLN A 7 11.78 12.43 -10.00
C GLN A 7 10.47 12.96 -10.59
N PHE A 8 10.35 12.95 -11.93
CA PHE A 8 9.11 13.29 -12.62
C PHE A 8 8.01 12.24 -12.37
N SER A 9 8.34 10.93 -12.43
CA SER A 9 7.36 9.87 -12.20
C SER A 9 6.87 9.84 -10.74
N TYR A 10 7.75 10.11 -9.77
CA TYR A 10 7.36 10.22 -8.36
C TYR A 10 6.40 11.40 -8.13
N GLY A 11 6.71 12.57 -8.68
CA GLY A 11 5.86 13.77 -8.52
C GLY A 11 4.46 13.60 -9.11
N LYS A 12 4.32 12.85 -10.22
CA LYS A 12 3.02 12.53 -10.82
C LYS A 12 2.18 11.59 -9.94
N MET A 13 2.82 10.63 -9.28
CA MET A 13 2.13 9.70 -8.36
C MET A 13 1.71 10.40 -7.07
N GLU A 14 2.55 11.28 -6.52
CA GLU A 14 2.19 12.10 -5.35
C GLU A 14 1.03 13.07 -5.66
N ALA A 15 1.04 13.70 -6.84
CA ALA A 15 -0.06 14.57 -7.26
C ALA A 15 -1.39 13.80 -7.39
N ALA A 16 -1.39 12.64 -8.05
CA ALA A 16 -2.58 11.79 -8.19
C ALA A 16 -3.10 11.28 -6.83
N GLN A 17 -2.19 10.98 -5.89
CA GLN A 17 -2.54 10.62 -4.52
C GLN A 17 -3.15 11.79 -3.75
N LEU A 18 -2.63 13.00 -3.90
CA LEU A 18 -3.19 14.21 -3.27
C LEU A 18 -4.55 14.59 -3.87
N GLU A 19 -4.71 14.46 -5.18
CA GLU A 19 -5.99 14.68 -5.87
C GLU A 19 -7.04 13.66 -5.42
N GLY A 20 -6.67 12.37 -5.39
CA GLY A 20 -7.54 11.32 -4.86
C GLY A 20 -7.97 11.60 -3.42
N LYS A 21 -7.04 11.98 -2.54
CA LYS A 21 -7.34 12.32 -1.13
C LYS A 21 -8.18 13.58 -0.93
N ARG A 22 -8.36 14.42 -1.96
CA ARG A 22 -9.24 15.60 -1.94
C ARG A 22 -10.67 15.31 -2.43
N SER A 23 -10.91 14.13 -2.98
CA SER A 23 -12.26 13.71 -3.40
C SER A 23 -13.17 13.60 -2.18
N GLU A 24 -14.40 14.05 -2.28
CA GLU A 24 -15.38 13.85 -1.22
C GLU A 24 -15.72 12.35 -1.11
N PRO A 25 -15.69 11.75 0.10
CA PRO A 25 -16.09 10.36 0.29
C PRO A 25 -17.60 10.20 0.07
N ASP A 26 -18.00 9.29 -0.83
CA ASP A 26 -19.41 8.95 -1.06
C ASP A 26 -19.97 7.95 -0.03
N GLY A 27 -19.50 8.04 1.23
CA GLY A 27 -19.88 7.11 2.28
C GLY A 27 -19.16 7.36 3.62
N ALA A 28 -19.87 7.06 4.70
CA ALA A 28 -19.33 7.11 6.06
C ALA A 28 -18.12 6.15 6.16
N ASP A 29 -16.98 6.68 6.61
CA ASP A 29 -15.75 5.97 7.03
C ASP A 29 -14.74 5.51 5.95
N GLY A 30 -14.93 5.85 4.68
CA GLY A 30 -13.96 5.50 3.63
C GLY A 30 -12.94 6.60 3.35
N ALA A 31 -11.80 6.65 4.07
CA ALA A 31 -10.68 7.51 3.64
C ALA A 31 -10.31 7.17 2.18
N VAL A 32 -10.25 8.17 1.29
CA VAL A 32 -9.94 7.94 -0.13
C VAL A 32 -8.52 7.40 -0.28
N ARG A 33 -8.41 6.14 -0.74
CA ARG A 33 -7.13 5.45 -0.95
C ARG A 33 -6.87 5.27 -2.43
N TYR A 34 -5.64 5.49 -2.86
CA TYR A 34 -5.24 5.22 -4.25
C TYR A 34 -4.82 3.75 -4.43
N PRO A 35 -4.94 3.18 -5.64
CA PRO A 35 -4.53 1.81 -5.91
C PRO A 35 -3.07 1.56 -5.49
N GLY A 36 -2.84 0.58 -4.61
CA GLY A 36 -1.51 0.24 -4.12
C GLY A 36 -1.07 0.94 -2.82
N GLU A 37 -1.81 1.94 -2.31
CA GLU A 37 -1.51 2.59 -1.03
C GLU A 37 -1.46 1.59 0.14
N GLN A 38 -2.43 0.68 0.17
CA GLN A 38 -2.47 -0.38 1.18
C GLN A 38 -1.27 -1.32 1.08
N ILE A 39 -0.76 -1.60 -0.12
CA ILE A 39 0.39 -2.50 -0.29
C ILE A 39 1.63 -1.92 0.38
N VAL A 40 1.89 -0.62 0.21
CA VAL A 40 3.03 0.06 0.86
C VAL A 40 2.87 0.06 2.38
N HIS A 41 1.66 0.35 2.86
CA HIS A 41 1.35 0.36 4.29
C HIS A 41 1.53 -1.02 4.92
N THR A 42 0.85 -2.05 4.40
CA THR A 42 0.92 -3.43 4.90
C THR A 42 2.35 -3.97 4.84
N ARG A 43 3.13 -3.66 3.79
CA ARG A 43 4.56 -4.05 3.73
C ARG A 43 5.36 -3.44 4.87
N ARG A 44 5.18 -2.13 5.14
CA ARG A 44 5.89 -1.44 6.22
C ARG A 44 5.53 -2.02 7.59
N GLU A 45 4.26 -2.32 7.82
CA GLU A 45 3.80 -2.94 9.06
C GLU A 45 4.35 -4.36 9.22
N ASN A 46 4.27 -5.19 8.16
CA ASN A 46 4.78 -6.55 8.18
C ASN A 46 6.30 -6.61 8.41
N LEU A 47 7.06 -5.66 7.87
CA LEU A 47 8.51 -5.56 8.14
C LEU A 47 8.82 -5.20 9.60
N LYS A 48 7.95 -4.41 10.24
CA LYS A 48 8.13 -3.98 11.63
C LYS A 48 7.66 -5.03 12.63
N ASN A 49 6.50 -5.64 12.38
CA ASN A 49 5.78 -6.46 13.35
C ASN A 49 5.77 -7.96 12.99
N GLY A 50 6.32 -8.33 11.84
CA GLY A 50 6.19 -9.68 11.29
C GLY A 50 4.96 -9.84 10.39
N ILE A 51 5.00 -10.82 9.49
CA ILE A 51 3.89 -11.14 8.59
C ILE A 51 2.89 -12.00 9.36
N PRO A 52 1.63 -11.58 9.52
CA PRO A 52 0.60 -12.43 10.11
C PRO A 52 0.34 -13.63 9.19
N VAL A 53 0.43 -14.84 9.73
CA VAL A 53 0.16 -16.09 9.01
C VAL A 53 -1.05 -16.79 9.59
N ASN A 54 -1.83 -17.45 8.74
CA ASN A 54 -2.89 -18.33 9.20
C ASN A 54 -2.28 -19.60 9.80
N ARG A 55 -2.67 -19.94 11.03
CA ARG A 55 -2.11 -21.10 11.74
C ARG A 55 -2.29 -22.42 10.98
N LYS A 56 -3.49 -22.68 10.44
CA LYS A 56 -3.78 -23.91 9.70
C LYS A 56 -2.88 -24.05 8.47
N VAL A 57 -2.73 -22.97 7.70
CA VAL A 57 -1.85 -22.94 6.53
C VAL A 57 -0.39 -23.14 6.92
N TRP A 58 0.05 -22.54 8.03
CA TRP A 58 1.42 -22.68 8.52
C TRP A 58 1.71 -24.13 8.94
N GLU A 59 0.79 -24.75 9.67
CA GLU A 59 0.88 -26.16 10.09
C GLU A 59 0.98 -27.08 8.87
N GLU A 60 0.12 -26.89 7.85
CA GLU A 60 0.16 -27.65 6.58
C GLU A 60 1.52 -27.54 5.87
N ILE A 61 2.15 -26.36 5.85
CA ILE A 61 3.46 -26.16 5.21
C ILE A 61 4.60 -26.79 6.02
N THR A 62 4.56 -26.69 7.36
CA THR A 62 5.63 -27.21 8.23
C THR A 62 5.64 -28.73 8.41
N LEU A 63 4.59 -29.41 7.98
CA LEU A 63 4.47 -30.86 8.01
C LEU A 63 5.07 -31.55 6.77
N LEU A 64 5.57 -30.76 5.80
CA LEU A 64 6.37 -31.22 4.65
C LEU A 64 7.84 -31.43 5.04
#